data_AF-A0A316J3D6-F1
#
_entry.id   AF-A0A316J3D6-F1
#
_cell.length_a   1.000
_cell.length_b   1.000
_cell.length_c   1.000
_cell.angle_alpha   90.00
_cell.angle_beta   90.00
_cell.angle_gamma   90.00
#
_symmetry.space_group_name_H-M   'P 1'
#
loop_
_entity.id
_entity.type
_entity.pdbx_description
1 polymer ?
#
loop_
_entity_poly.entity_id
_entity_poly.type
_entity_poly.pdbx_seq_one_letter_code
_entity_poly.pdbx_strand_id
1 'polypeptide(L)'
;MIDNKSAHPAIKPMTGLELQAARRAAADRFYQIGISYVPEGYTVKFRKNLTGVHRGSLRQIEAPQPVTRKSLYIFLHECAHAHLHGSGSKLPVHVKELQAEKWAHSKMREHGIPVPRSMTERAKAYVAWKIDRAKKRGAKSINPEAQRFASPRKMKTSH
;
A
#
# COMPACT_ATOMS: atom_id res chain seq x y z
N MET A 1 39.25 -29.61 -7.93
CA MET A 1 38.51 -29.85 -6.68
C MET A 1 38.47 -28.55 -5.91
N ILE A 2 37.32 -27.88 -5.85
CA ILE A 2 37.07 -26.79 -4.89
C ILE A 2 35.64 -26.99 -4.40
N ASP A 3 35.50 -27.67 -3.26
CA ASP A 3 34.23 -27.84 -2.56
C ASP A 3 33.86 -26.52 -1.87
N ASN A 4 33.03 -25.71 -2.52
CA ASN A 4 32.44 -24.53 -1.90
C ASN A 4 31.15 -24.92 -1.15
N LYS A 5 31.30 -25.52 0.04
CA LYS A 5 30.18 -25.72 0.97
C LYS A 5 29.84 -24.39 1.63
N SER A 6 28.92 -23.65 1.02
CA SER A 6 28.31 -22.46 1.64
C SER A 6 27.46 -22.92 2.84
N ALA A 7 28.03 -22.84 4.05
CA ALA A 7 27.31 -23.12 5.28
C ALA A 7 26.26 -22.02 5.53
N HIS A 8 24.99 -22.33 5.27
CA HIS A 8 23.91 -21.48 5.75
C HIS A 8 23.88 -21.56 7.28
N PRO A 9 24.01 -20.43 8.01
CA PRO A 9 23.96 -20.45 9.46
C PRO A 9 22.60 -20.99 9.90
N ALA A 10 22.62 -21.99 10.79
CA ALA A 10 21.41 -22.53 11.39
C ALA A 10 20.66 -21.42 12.14
N ILE A 11 19.46 -21.07 11.66
CA ILE A 11 18.61 -20.07 12.31
C ILE A 11 18.15 -20.67 13.64
N LYS A 12 18.71 -20.18 14.76
CA LYS A 12 18.21 -20.53 16.09
C LYS A 12 16.80 -19.95 16.24
N PRO A 13 15.81 -20.73 16.74
CA PRO A 13 14.48 -20.20 17.01
C PRO A 13 14.58 -19.15 18.11
N MET A 14 13.92 -18.01 17.90
CA MET A 14 13.82 -16.94 18.90
C MET A 14 12.97 -17.40 20.09
N THR A 15 13.36 -16.97 21.29
CA THR A 15 12.52 -17.05 22.49
C THR A 15 11.28 -16.17 22.37
N GLY A 16 10.28 -16.39 23.25
CA GLY A 16 9.07 -15.58 23.27
C GLY A 16 9.33 -14.08 23.53
N LEU A 17 10.29 -13.75 24.40
CA LEU A 17 10.68 -12.38 24.71
C LEU A 17 11.36 -11.70 23.53
N GLU A 18 12.28 -12.40 22.86
CA GLU A 18 12.94 -11.89 21.65
C GLU A 18 11.93 -11.64 20.52
N LEU A 19 10.96 -12.54 20.35
CA LEU A 19 9.90 -12.37 19.36
C LEU A 19 9.01 -11.16 19.67
N GLN A 20 8.69 -10.92 20.94
CA GLN A 20 7.91 -9.75 21.35
C GLN A 20 8.68 -8.45 21.12
N ALA A 21 9.96 -8.42 21.47
CA ALA A 21 10.83 -7.28 21.23
C ALA A 21 10.97 -6.98 19.72
N ALA A 22 11.18 -8.01 18.89
CA ALA A 22 11.25 -7.87 17.44
C ALA A 22 9.95 -7.33 16.83
N ARG A 23 8.79 -7.79 17.32
CA ARG A 23 7.47 -7.28 16.88
C ARG A 23 7.28 -5.83 17.26
N ARG A 24 7.69 -5.42 18.47
CA ARG A 24 7.63 -4.04 18.93
C ARG A 24 8.53 -3.14 18.09
N ALA A 25 9.78 -3.53 17.87
CA ALA A 25 10.71 -2.79 17.01
C ALA A 25 10.17 -2.63 15.58
N ALA A 26 9.55 -3.68 15.03
CA ALA A 26 8.91 -3.60 13.72
C ALA A 26 7.70 -2.63 13.72
N ALA A 27 6.86 -2.67 14.75
CA ALA A 27 5.73 -1.76 14.90
C ALA A 27 6.16 -0.30 15.00
N ASP A 28 7.18 -0.02 15.82
CA ASP A 28 7.74 1.32 15.98
C ASP A 28 8.33 1.82 14.66
N ARG A 29 9.08 0.97 13.95
CA ARG A 29 9.62 1.28 12.63
C ARG A 29 8.54 1.62 11.61
N PHE A 30 7.47 0.82 11.53
CA PHE A 30 6.36 1.10 10.62
C PHE A 30 5.64 2.39 10.99
N TYR A 31 5.49 2.66 12.29
CA TYR A 31 4.89 3.89 12.77
C TYR A 31 5.69 5.11 12.31
N GLN A 32 7.00 5.11 12.56
CA GLN A 32 7.88 6.22 12.16
C GLN A 32 7.86 6.46 10.64
N ILE A 33 7.92 5.39 9.85
CA ILE A 33 7.82 5.50 8.38
C ILE A 33 6.47 6.11 7.98
N GLY A 34 5.36 5.60 8.51
CA GLY A 34 4.02 6.11 8.18
C GLY A 34 3.88 7.60 8.50
N ILE A 35 4.29 8.01 9.70
CA ILE A 35 4.20 9.40 10.14
C ILE A 35 5.10 10.33 9.31
N SER A 36 6.28 9.88 8.90
CA SER A 36 7.20 10.68 8.07
C SER A 36 6.61 11.12 6.72
N TYR A 37 5.55 10.44 6.25
CA TYR A 37 4.87 10.75 5.00
C TYR A 37 3.57 11.56 5.15
N VAL A 38 3.20 11.97 6.37
CA VAL A 38 2.07 12.88 6.56
C VAL A 38 2.46 14.25 5.96
N PRO A 39 1.71 14.79 4.98
CA PRO A 39 2.05 16.08 4.41
C PRO A 39 1.91 17.21 5.43
N GLU A 40 2.64 18.29 5.23
CA GLU A 40 2.56 19.48 6.08
C GLU A 40 1.12 20.02 6.15
N GLY A 41 0.70 20.40 7.37
CA GLY A 41 -0.64 20.92 7.63
C GLY A 41 -1.77 19.87 7.55
N TYR A 42 -1.45 18.58 7.41
CA TYR A 42 -2.44 17.51 7.55
C TYR A 42 -2.56 17.01 8.99
N THR A 43 -3.80 16.69 9.38
CA THR A 43 -4.08 15.99 10.63
C THR A 43 -4.33 14.51 10.39
N VAL A 44 -4.05 13.68 11.40
CA VAL A 44 -4.24 12.22 11.35
C VAL A 44 -5.21 11.79 12.43
N LYS A 45 -6.22 11.01 12.05
CA LYS A 45 -7.15 10.34 12.97
C LYS A 45 -7.04 8.83 12.79
N PHE A 46 -6.64 8.12 13.85
CA PHE A 46 -6.51 6.67 13.78
C PHE A 46 -7.86 5.96 13.85
N ARG A 47 -8.04 4.97 12.99
CA ARG A 47 -9.23 4.11 12.91
C ARG A 47 -8.94 2.74 13.50
N LYS A 48 -9.92 2.15 14.18
CA LYS A 48 -9.83 0.77 14.73
C LYS A 48 -9.85 -0.31 13.64
N ASN A 49 -10.42 0.00 12.47
CA ASN A 49 -10.59 -0.94 11.36
C ASN A 49 -9.53 -0.73 10.28
N LEU A 50 -9.26 -1.78 9.48
CA LEU A 50 -8.32 -1.74 8.35
C LEU A 50 -8.94 -1.07 7.10
N THR A 51 -9.28 0.21 7.25
CA THR A 51 -9.85 1.06 6.19
C THR A 51 -9.29 2.47 6.30
N GLY A 52 -9.02 3.11 5.17
CA GLY A 52 -8.56 4.49 5.10
C GLY A 52 -9.55 5.41 4.38
N VAL A 53 -9.50 6.71 4.69
CA VAL A 53 -10.17 7.80 3.97
C VAL A 53 -9.32 9.06 4.06
N HIS A 54 -8.98 9.63 2.90
CA HIS A 54 -8.47 10.99 2.76
C HIS A 54 -9.61 12.00 2.61
N ARG A 55 -9.59 13.06 3.43
CA ARG A 55 -10.50 14.21 3.35
C ARG A 55 -9.72 15.45 2.93
N GLY A 56 -9.50 15.60 1.62
CA GLY A 56 -8.69 16.70 1.07
C GLY A 56 -9.14 18.10 1.48
N SER A 57 -10.44 18.39 1.53
CA SER A 57 -10.95 19.72 1.94
C SER A 57 -10.66 20.06 3.41
N LEU A 58 -10.55 19.04 4.27
CA LEU A 58 -10.26 19.21 5.70
C LEU A 58 -8.78 19.00 6.02
N ARG A 59 -7.94 18.70 5.01
CA ARG A 59 -6.54 18.28 5.19
C ARG A 59 -6.41 17.21 6.29
N GLN A 60 -7.24 16.16 6.19
CA GLN A 60 -7.29 15.12 7.20
C GLN A 60 -7.12 13.74 6.57
N ILE A 61 -6.32 12.90 7.23
CA ILE A 61 -6.16 11.48 6.92
C ILE A 61 -6.81 10.67 8.05
N GLU A 62 -7.78 9.82 7.71
CA GLU A 62 -8.33 8.85 8.64
C GLU A 62 -7.91 7.43 8.23
N ALA A 63 -7.03 6.77 8.98
CA ALA A 63 -6.45 5.48 8.60
C ALA A 63 -6.12 4.61 9.83
N PRO A 64 -5.94 3.29 9.71
CA PRO A 64 -5.44 2.47 10.82
C PRO A 64 -4.04 2.92 11.24
N GLN A 65 -3.71 2.75 12.52
CA GLN A 65 -2.36 3.04 13.00
C GLN A 65 -1.33 2.15 12.28
N PRO A 66 -0.24 2.72 11.72
CA PRO A 66 0.68 1.98 10.85
C PRO A 66 1.69 1.11 11.62
N VAL A 67 1.22 0.22 12.50
CA VAL A 67 2.04 -0.69 13.32
C VAL A 67 2.22 -2.08 12.74
N THR A 68 1.64 -2.36 11.57
CA THR A 68 1.81 -3.61 10.83
C THR A 68 2.04 -3.31 9.36
N ARG A 69 2.59 -4.25 8.58
CA ARG A 69 2.73 -4.09 7.12
C ARG A 69 1.41 -3.75 6.42
N LYS A 70 0.30 -4.35 6.84
CA LYS A 70 -1.03 -4.09 6.24
C LYS A 70 -1.54 -2.70 6.61
N SER A 71 -1.46 -2.31 7.89
CA SER A 71 -1.92 -0.99 8.30
C SER A 71 -1.03 0.13 7.77
N LEU A 72 0.29 -0.10 7.66
CA LEU A 72 1.22 0.80 6.98
C LEU A 72 0.85 0.99 5.51
N TYR A 73 0.56 -0.10 4.79
CA TYR A 73 0.13 -0.01 3.38
C TYR A 73 -1.10 0.90 3.21
N ILE A 74 -2.14 0.68 4.03
CA ILE A 74 -3.37 1.46 3.99
C ILE A 74 -3.08 2.92 4.37
N PHE A 75 -2.26 3.16 5.39
CA PHE A 75 -1.89 4.50 5.80
C PHE A 75 -1.17 5.27 4.69
N LEU A 76 -0.18 4.64 4.05
CA LEU A 76 0.56 5.23 2.93
C LEU A 76 -0.33 5.47 1.71
N HIS A 77 -1.34 4.63 1.47
CA HIS A 77 -2.33 4.86 0.42
C HIS A 77 -3.09 6.18 0.65
N GLU A 78 -3.52 6.46 1.87
CA GLU A 78 -4.18 7.74 2.18
C GLU A 78 -3.23 8.94 2.13
N CYS A 79 -1.97 8.78 2.56
CA CYS A 79 -0.93 9.79 2.34
C CYS A 79 -0.74 10.06 0.84
N ALA A 80 -0.79 9.04 -0.01
CA ALA A 80 -0.66 9.21 -1.45
C ALA A 80 -1.80 10.06 -2.03
N HIS A 81 -3.04 9.87 -1.54
CA HIS A 81 -4.13 10.78 -1.92
C HIS A 81 -3.84 12.22 -1.51
N ALA A 82 -3.29 12.44 -0.32
CA ALA A 82 -2.95 13.77 0.16
C ALA A 82 -1.83 14.44 -0.65
N HIS A 83 -0.78 13.69 -1.02
CA HIS A 83 0.36 14.20 -1.81
C HIS A 83 0.04 14.39 -3.29
N LEU A 84 -0.72 13.47 -3.89
CA LEU A 84 -0.93 13.44 -5.34
C LEU A 84 -2.24 14.10 -5.76
N HIS A 85 -3.24 14.10 -4.87
CA HIS A 85 -4.62 14.46 -5.20
C HIS A 85 -5.16 15.50 -4.22
N GLY A 86 -4.73 16.75 -4.39
CA GLY A 86 -5.29 17.89 -3.66
C GLY A 86 -6.80 18.06 -3.85
N SER A 87 -7.41 18.97 -3.08
CA SER A 87 -8.83 19.30 -3.20
C SER A 87 -9.14 19.79 -4.63
N GLY A 88 -9.95 19.03 -5.36
CA GLY A 88 -10.38 19.40 -6.71
C GLY A 88 -9.63 18.74 -7.87
N SER A 89 -8.79 17.73 -7.63
CA SER A 89 -8.19 16.97 -8.72
C SER A 89 -9.27 16.45 -9.70
N LYS A 90 -9.13 16.78 -10.99
CA LYS A 90 -10.07 16.41 -12.06
C LYS A 90 -9.83 15.01 -12.64
N LEU A 91 -8.84 14.28 -12.11
CA LEU A 91 -8.54 12.93 -12.58
C LEU A 91 -9.70 11.97 -12.33
N PRO A 92 -9.98 11.04 -13.25
CA PRO A 92 -10.93 9.97 -13.01
C PRO A 92 -10.55 9.17 -11.76
N VAL A 93 -11.54 8.74 -10.98
CA VAL A 93 -11.31 8.07 -9.68
C VAL A 93 -10.43 6.82 -9.83
N HIS A 94 -10.62 6.00 -10.87
CA HIS A 94 -9.78 4.81 -11.08
C HIS A 94 -8.31 5.15 -11.33
N VAL A 95 -7.99 6.32 -11.88
CA VAL A 95 -6.62 6.79 -12.06
C VAL A 95 -6.03 7.22 -10.71
N LYS A 96 -6.81 7.95 -9.91
CA LYS A 96 -6.38 8.36 -8.57
C LYS A 96 -6.07 7.15 -7.69
N GLU A 97 -6.94 6.13 -7.69
CA GLU A 97 -6.67 4.90 -6.95
C GLU A 97 -5.39 4.22 -7.46
N LEU A 98 -5.24 4.06 -8.78
CA LEU A 98 -4.02 3.45 -9.35
C LEU A 98 -2.75 4.16 -8.88
N GLN A 99 -2.75 5.49 -8.94
CA GLN A 99 -1.61 6.31 -8.54
C GLN A 99 -1.32 6.16 -7.04
N ALA A 100 -2.35 6.17 -6.20
CA ALA A 100 -2.21 5.96 -4.76
C ALA A 100 -1.64 4.56 -4.44
N GLU A 101 -2.15 3.51 -5.10
CA GLU A 101 -1.67 2.14 -4.90
C GLU A 101 -0.21 1.96 -5.32
N LYS A 102 0.17 2.55 -6.46
CA LYS A 102 1.56 2.51 -6.93
C LYS A 102 2.50 3.25 -6.00
N TRP A 103 2.08 4.41 -5.50
CA TRP A 103 2.86 5.20 -4.58
C TRP A 103 3.09 4.45 -3.26
N ALA A 104 2.04 3.86 -2.67
CA ALA A 104 2.16 3.05 -1.47
C ALA A 104 3.10 1.85 -1.66
N HIS A 105 3.01 1.15 -2.80
CA HIS A 105 3.94 0.08 -3.15
C HIS A 105 5.39 0.59 -3.23
N SER A 106 5.62 1.73 -3.88
CA SER A 106 6.95 2.32 -4.02
C SER A 106 7.52 2.65 -2.64
N LYS A 107 6.77 3.34 -1.80
CA LYS A 107 7.25 3.76 -0.47
C LYS A 107 7.57 2.60 0.45
N MET A 108 6.78 1.53 0.43
CA MET A 108 7.14 0.33 1.18
C MET A 108 8.45 -0.29 0.66
N ARG A 109 8.64 -0.38 -0.66
CA ARG A 109 9.85 -0.95 -1.27
C ARG A 109 11.09 -0.09 -1.02
N GLU A 110 10.98 1.23 -1.12
CA GLU A 110 12.04 2.20 -0.82
C GLU A 110 12.56 2.02 0.62
N HIS A 111 11.67 1.68 1.56
CA HIS A 111 12.01 1.37 2.93
C HIS A 111 12.37 -0.11 3.15
N GLY A 112 12.59 -0.91 2.10
CA GLY A 112 12.92 -2.34 2.24
C GLY A 112 11.82 -3.18 2.90
N ILE A 113 10.56 -2.73 2.86
CA ILE A 113 9.42 -3.43 3.43
C ILE A 113 8.68 -4.17 2.31
N PRO A 114 8.56 -5.52 2.38
CA PRO A 114 7.81 -6.26 1.40
C PRO A 114 6.31 -5.96 1.53
N VAL A 115 5.69 -5.60 0.39
CA VAL A 115 4.24 -5.43 0.30
C VAL A 115 3.56 -6.80 0.42
N PRO A 116 2.60 -6.98 1.35
CA PRO A 116 1.88 -8.24 1.45
C PRO A 116 1.12 -8.54 0.15
N ARG A 117 1.25 -9.78 -0.38
CA ARG A 117 0.55 -10.22 -1.61
C ARG A 117 -0.95 -9.93 -1.56
N SER A 118 -1.59 -10.15 -0.39
CA SER A 118 -3.00 -9.86 -0.18
C SER A 118 -3.37 -8.39 -0.41
N MET A 119 -2.45 -7.45 -0.15
CA MET A 119 -2.68 -6.02 -0.41
C MET A 119 -2.55 -5.71 -1.89
N THR A 120 -1.57 -6.29 -2.58
CA THR A 120 -1.46 -6.16 -4.04
C THR A 120 -2.70 -6.69 -4.75
N GLU A 121 -3.21 -7.86 -4.39
CA GLU A 121 -4.42 -8.40 -5.01
C GLU A 121 -5.67 -7.57 -4.70
N ARG A 122 -5.80 -7.08 -3.45
CA ARG A 122 -6.88 -6.17 -3.07
C ARG A 122 -6.83 -4.85 -3.86
N ALA A 123 -5.63 -4.29 -4.06
CA ALA A 123 -5.43 -3.07 -4.84
C ALA A 123 -5.89 -3.24 -6.29
N LYS A 124 -5.49 -4.35 -6.95
CA LYS A 124 -5.93 -4.66 -8.32
C LYS A 124 -7.45 -4.77 -8.41
N ALA A 125 -8.06 -5.53 -7.50
CA ALA A 125 -9.51 -5.71 -7.45
C ALA A 125 -10.25 -4.39 -7.22
N TYR A 126 -9.71 -3.53 -6.36
CA TYR A 126 -10.31 -2.24 -6.06
C TYR A 126 -10.25 -1.27 -7.26
N VAL A 127 -9.10 -1.19 -7.95
CA VAL A 127 -8.98 -0.43 -9.20
C VAL A 127 -9.93 -0.99 -10.27
N ALA A 128 -10.05 -2.31 -10.40
CA ALA A 128 -11.01 -2.95 -11.31
C ALA A 128 -12.45 -2.53 -11.02
N TRP A 129 -12.86 -2.54 -9.75
CA TRP A 129 -14.18 -2.09 -9.33
C TRP A 129 -14.45 -0.62 -9.67
N LYS A 130 -13.46 0.27 -9.49
CA LYS A 130 -13.61 1.69 -9.88
C LYS A 130 -13.75 1.86 -11.38
N ILE A 131 -13.03 1.07 -12.18
CA ILE A 131 -13.18 1.04 -13.65
C ILE A 131 -14.60 0.63 -14.02
N ASP A 132 -15.11 -0.47 -13.45
CA ASP A 132 -16.49 -0.94 -13.68
C ASP A 132 -17.52 0.14 -13.31
N ARG A 133 -17.36 0.77 -12.14
CA ARG A 133 -18.21 1.88 -11.71
C ARG A 133 -18.15 3.08 -12.65
N ALA A 134 -16.98 3.40 -13.19
CA ALA A 134 -16.83 4.48 -14.18
C ALA A 134 -17.56 4.14 -15.49
N LYS A 135 -17.43 2.92 -15.99
CA LYS A 135 -18.16 2.43 -17.19
C LYS A 135 -19.67 2.51 -16.99
N LYS A 136 -20.19 2.01 -15.86
CA LYS A 136 -21.62 2.07 -15.50
C LYS A 136 -22.16 3.50 -15.43
N ARG A 137 -21.30 4.49 -15.20
CA ARG A 137 -21.64 5.92 -15.18
C ARG A 137 -21.42 6.62 -16.52
N GLY A 138 -21.16 5.86 -17.60
CA GLY A 138 -21.00 6.41 -18.95
C GLY A 138 -19.63 7.02 -19.24
N ALA A 139 -18.56 6.61 -18.54
CA ALA A 139 -17.22 7.07 -18.85
C ALA A 139 -16.84 6.71 -20.30
N LYS A 140 -16.58 7.74 -21.13
CA LYS A 140 -16.22 7.59 -22.56
C LYS A 140 -14.87 6.90 -22.77
N SER A 141 -13.96 7.02 -21.82
CA SER A 141 -12.62 6.46 -21.89
C SER A 141 -12.15 5.95 -20.53
N ILE A 142 -11.49 4.80 -20.51
CA ILE A 142 -10.83 4.25 -19.33
C ILE A 142 -9.33 4.30 -19.54
N ASN A 143 -8.59 4.61 -18.47
CA ASN A 143 -7.14 4.69 -18.54
C ASN A 143 -6.54 3.28 -18.81
N PRO A 144 -5.72 3.10 -19.87
CA PRO A 144 -5.18 1.79 -20.23
C PRO A 144 -4.25 1.19 -19.18
N GLU A 145 -3.52 2.04 -18.44
CA GLU A 145 -2.63 1.58 -17.39
C GLU A 145 -3.41 1.04 -16.18
N ALA A 146 -4.49 1.70 -15.80
CA ALA A 146 -5.40 1.22 -14.77
C ALA A 146 -6.02 -0.13 -15.16
N GLN A 147 -6.37 -0.32 -16.43
CA GLN A 147 -6.84 -1.62 -16.93
C GLN A 147 -5.76 -2.70 -16.83
N ARG A 148 -4.52 -2.41 -17.26
CA ARG A 148 -3.41 -3.36 -17.17
C ARG A 148 -3.11 -3.74 -15.72
N PHE A 149 -3.16 -2.78 -14.80
CA PHE A 149 -2.96 -3.03 -13.38
C PHE A 149 -4.08 -3.90 -12.79
N ALA A 150 -5.34 -3.60 -13.14
CA ALA A 150 -6.52 -4.33 -12.67
C ALA A 150 -6.62 -5.75 -13.25
N SER A 151 -6.01 -6.01 -14.40
CA SER A 151 -6.14 -7.30 -15.09
C SER A 151 -5.33 -8.40 -14.38
N PRO A 152 -5.90 -9.61 -14.22
CA PRO A 152 -5.11 -10.74 -13.77
C PRO A 152 -3.99 -11.01 -14.79
N ARG A 153 -2.79 -11.31 -14.31
CA ARG A 153 -1.67 -11.68 -15.18
C ARG A 153 -2.03 -13.00 -15.86
N LYS A 154 -2.32 -12.99 -17.17
CA LYS A 154 -2.43 -14.24 -17.94
C LYS A 154 -1.08 -14.95 -17.83
N MET A 155 -1.03 -16.08 -17.14
CA MET A 155 0.15 -16.94 -17.18
C MET A 155 0.26 -17.46 -18.62
N LYS A 156 1.40 -17.26 -19.27
CA LYS A 156 1.69 -17.94 -20.52
C LYS A 156 1.84 -19.43 -20.18
N THR A 157 0.86 -20.25 -20.53
CA THR A 157 1.02 -21.70 -20.60
C THR A 157 1.95 -21.97 -21.78
N SER A 158 3.22 -22.27 -21.48
CA SER A 158 4.13 -22.84 -22.49
C SER A 158 3.58 -24.21 -22.83
N HIS A 159 3.24 -24.42 -24.10
CA HIS A 159 3.00 -25.75 -24.68
C HIS A 159 4.30 -26.20 -25.33
#